data_AF-A0A7J9PZT1-F1
#
_entry.id   AF-A0A7J9PZT1-F1
#
_cell.length_a   1.000
_cell.length_b   1.000
_cell.length_c   1.000
_cell.angle_alpha   90.00
_cell.angle_beta   90.00
_cell.angle_gamma   90.00
#
_symmetry.space_group_name_H-M   'P 1'
#
loop_
_entity.id
_entity.type
_entity.pdbx_description
1 polymer ?
#
loop_
_entity_poly.entity_id
_entity_poly.type
_entity_poly.pdbx_seq_one_letter_code
_entity_poly.pdbx_strand_id
1 'polypeptide(L)'
;MLTLKQTISHVLIGQKGGPKRIQIIELIKVRPYNINQLAEIMKLNYRTVKHHMETLLRNGFVISSKSSGYGEVFFLSPLLEDNFELFEDIIKKANITSSHTFFQNVIEQTDTAVILIDKDGETFFWNAAAEKLSVTK
;
A
#
# COMPACT_ATOMS: atom_id res chain seq x y z
N MET A 1 23.19 1.08 -6.81
CA MET A 1 22.29 0.36 -5.89
C MET A 1 21.05 1.24 -5.67
N LEU A 2 19.83 0.69 -5.73
CA LEU A 2 18.63 1.48 -5.43
C LEU A 2 18.57 1.81 -3.93
N THR A 3 18.06 3.00 -3.60
CA THR A 3 17.78 3.38 -2.20
C THR A 3 16.59 2.59 -1.65
N LEU A 4 16.48 2.48 -0.32
CA LEU A 4 15.34 1.80 0.32
C LEU A 4 13.99 2.39 -0.14
N LYS A 5 13.88 3.72 -0.22
CA LYS A 5 12.70 4.42 -0.74
C LYS A 5 12.35 3.97 -2.17
N GLN A 6 13.34 3.91 -3.06
CA GLN A 6 13.13 3.47 -4.45
C GLN A 6 12.71 1.99 -4.51
N THR A 7 13.32 1.13 -3.69
CA THR A 7 12.97 -0.30 -3.63
C THR A 7 11.55 -0.51 -3.11
N ILE A 8 11.15 0.21 -2.04
CA ILE A 8 9.77 0.18 -1.51
C ILE A 8 8.78 0.61 -2.59
N SER A 9 8.98 1.78 -3.20
CA SER A 9 8.10 2.29 -4.26
C SER A 9 7.99 1.31 -5.42
N HIS A 10 9.10 0.72 -5.87
CA HIS A 10 9.09 -0.20 -6.99
C HIS A 10 8.39 -1.53 -6.65
N VAL A 11 8.77 -2.18 -5.55
CA VAL A 11 8.33 -3.56 -5.23
C VAL A 11 6.94 -3.58 -4.59
N LEU A 12 6.59 -2.58 -3.79
CA LEU A 12 5.36 -2.57 -3.00
C LEU A 12 4.25 -1.73 -3.63
N ILE A 13 4.58 -0.65 -4.34
CA ILE A 13 3.59 0.19 -5.02
C ILE A 13 3.47 -0.16 -6.51
N GLY A 14 4.61 -0.28 -7.20
CA GLY A 14 4.63 -0.40 -8.66
C GLY A 14 4.39 -1.80 -9.24
N GLN A 15 4.51 -2.86 -8.45
CA GLN A 15 4.41 -4.24 -8.95
C GLN A 15 3.09 -4.91 -8.54
N LYS A 16 2.59 -5.79 -9.43
CA LYS A 16 1.47 -6.69 -9.12
C LYS A 16 1.78 -7.49 -7.84
N GLY A 17 0.80 -7.58 -6.95
CA GLY A 17 0.95 -8.23 -5.65
C GLY A 17 1.56 -7.36 -4.54
N GLY A 18 1.87 -6.09 -4.83
CA GLY A 18 2.35 -5.10 -3.86
C GLY A 18 1.48 -5.01 -2.59
N PRO A 19 0.15 -4.87 -2.72
CA PRO A 19 -0.76 -4.84 -1.57
C PRO A 19 -0.65 -6.07 -0.66
N LYS A 20 -0.44 -7.26 -1.23
CA LYS A 20 -0.27 -8.49 -0.44
C LYS A 20 1.09 -8.54 0.26
N ARG A 21 2.14 -8.00 -0.35
CA ARG A 21 3.46 -7.87 0.27
C ARG A 21 3.45 -6.86 1.42
N ILE A 22 2.74 -5.74 1.28
CA ILE A 22 2.53 -4.75 2.35
C ILE A 22 1.86 -5.44 3.54
N GLN A 23 0.76 -6.16 3.30
CA GLN A 23 0.04 -6.90 4.35
C GLN A 23 0.94 -7.94 5.05
N ILE A 24 1.81 -8.64 4.32
CA ILE A 24 2.78 -9.58 4.91
C ILE A 24 3.78 -8.86 5.81
N ILE A 25 4.34 -7.73 5.36
CA ILE A 25 5.29 -6.92 6.14
C ILE A 25 4.63 -6.44 7.44
N GLU A 26 3.40 -5.95 7.37
CA GLU A 26 2.62 -5.51 8.54
C GLU A 26 2.37 -6.66 9.53
N LEU A 27 2.05 -7.87 9.04
CA LEU A 27 1.90 -9.05 9.89
C LEU A 27 3.24 -9.42 10.56
N ILE A 28 4.33 -9.48 9.79
CA ILE A 28 5.65 -9.86 10.30
C ILE A 28 6.20 -8.83 11.31
N LYS A 29 5.87 -7.54 11.16
CA LYS A 29 6.19 -6.49 12.14
C LYS A 29 5.60 -6.80 13.51
N VAL A 30 4.38 -7.34 13.58
CA VAL A 30 3.71 -7.65 14.84
C VAL A 30 4.37 -8.84 15.53
N ARG A 31 4.65 -9.91 14.76
CA ARG A 31 5.41 -11.06 15.24
C ARG A 31 5.94 -11.89 14.06
N PRO A 32 6.96 -12.75 14.27
CA PRO A 32 7.45 -13.65 13.24
C PRO A 32 6.39 -14.66 12.81
N TYR A 33 6.34 -14.95 11.51
CA TYR A 33 5.45 -15.95 10.92
C TYR A 33 6.19 -16.86 9.95
N ASN A 34 5.74 -18.10 9.79
CA ASN A 34 6.12 -18.96 8.67
C ASN A 34 5.13 -18.83 7.49
N ILE A 35 5.48 -19.38 6.32
CA ILE A 35 4.65 -19.29 5.10
C ILE A 35 3.28 -19.93 5.30
N ASN A 36 3.19 -21.07 6.01
CA ASN A 36 1.92 -21.75 6.25
C ASN A 36 0.97 -20.87 7.08
N GLN A 37 1.48 -20.25 8.14
CA GLN A 37 0.69 -19.35 8.99
C GLN A 37 0.24 -18.10 8.23
N LEU A 38 1.11 -17.51 7.41
CA LEU A 38 0.74 -16.39 6.54
C LEU A 38 -0.34 -16.80 5.53
N ALA A 39 -0.23 -17.98 4.91
CA ALA A 39 -1.23 -18.51 4.00
C ALA A 39 -2.60 -18.68 4.67
N GLU A 40 -2.62 -19.23 5.88
CA GLU A 40 -3.83 -19.40 6.69
C GLU A 40 -4.48 -18.05 7.05
N ILE A 41 -3.71 -17.13 7.65
CA ILE A 41 -4.21 -15.82 8.10
C ILE A 41 -4.70 -14.97 6.93
N MET A 42 -3.97 -14.98 5.82
CA MET A 42 -4.32 -14.20 4.63
C MET A 42 -5.37 -14.89 3.75
N LYS A 43 -5.77 -16.13 4.07
CA LYS A 43 -6.65 -16.99 3.25
C LYS A 43 -6.17 -17.10 1.80
N LEU A 44 -4.87 -17.31 1.63
CA LEU A 44 -4.20 -17.47 0.34
C LEU A 44 -3.63 -18.88 0.21
N ASN A 45 -3.44 -19.36 -1.02
CA ASN A 45 -2.72 -20.61 -1.21
C ASN A 45 -1.23 -20.43 -0.85
N TYR A 46 -0.61 -21.51 -0.38
CA TYR A 46 0.79 -21.54 0.04
C TYR A 46 1.75 -21.03 -1.04
N ARG A 47 1.55 -21.41 -2.31
CA ARG A 47 2.44 -21.06 -3.43
C ARG A 47 2.44 -19.55 -3.70
N THR A 48 1.29 -18.90 -3.55
CA THR A 48 1.15 -17.44 -3.67
C THR A 48 1.90 -16.72 -2.56
N VAL A 49 1.73 -17.14 -1.30
CA VAL A 49 2.46 -16.53 -0.19
C VAL A 49 3.97 -16.79 -0.31
N LYS A 50 4.37 -18.00 -0.68
CA LYS A 50 5.78 -18.33 -0.95
C LYS A 50 6.39 -17.39 -1.99
N HIS A 51 5.69 -17.15 -3.09
CA HIS A 51 6.17 -16.23 -4.13
C HIS A 51 6.33 -14.78 -3.63
N HIS A 52 5.40 -14.30 -2.78
CA HIS A 52 5.54 -13.00 -2.13
C HIS A 52 6.76 -12.96 -1.19
N MET A 53 6.93 -13.97 -0.34
CA MET A 53 8.07 -14.08 0.58
C MET A 53 9.41 -14.12 -0.13
N GLU A 54 9.54 -14.91 -1.19
CA GLU A 54 10.75 -14.94 -2.03
C GLU A 54 11.08 -13.55 -2.59
N THR A 55 10.06 -12.79 -2.99
CA THR A 55 10.24 -11.41 -3.47
C THR A 55 10.70 -10.49 -2.34
N LEU A 56 10.13 -10.61 -1.15
CA LEU A 56 10.53 -9.81 0.02
C LEU A 56 11.98 -10.12 0.45
N LEU A 57 12.36 -11.41 0.48
CA LEU A 57 13.71 -11.87 0.80
C LEU A 57 14.74 -11.34 -0.20
N ARG A 58 14.47 -11.50 -1.51
CA ARG A 58 15.39 -11.03 -2.57
C ARG A 58 15.63 -9.52 -2.54
N ASN A 59 14.66 -8.75 -2.05
CA ASN A 59 14.76 -7.29 -1.93
C ASN A 59 15.21 -6.82 -0.53
N GLY A 60 15.56 -7.74 0.36
CA GLY A 60 16.09 -7.41 1.68
C GLY A 60 15.09 -6.78 2.63
N PHE A 61 13.78 -6.99 2.43
CA PHE A 61 12.74 -6.50 3.35
C PHE A 61 12.55 -7.41 4.56
N VAL A 62 12.81 -8.71 4.39
CA VAL A 62 12.65 -9.72 5.44
C VAL A 62 13.87 -10.63 5.46
N ILE A 63 14.09 -11.27 6.60
CA ILE A 63 15.10 -12.31 6.82
C ILE A 63 14.43 -13.55 7.43
N SER A 64 15.08 -14.72 7.34
CA SER A 64 14.59 -15.94 7.99
C SER A 64 15.42 -16.33 9.20
N SER A 65 14.85 -17.15 10.09
CA SER A 65 15.52 -17.70 11.29
C SER A 65 16.74 -18.58 11.00
N LYS A 66 17.12 -18.79 9.73
CA LYS A 66 18.20 -19.68 9.26
C LYS A 66 18.05 -21.16 9.64
N SER A 67 17.00 -21.54 10.36
CA SER A 67 16.69 -22.94 10.66
C SER A 67 16.18 -23.63 9.40
N SER A 68 17.06 -24.35 8.70
CA SER A 68 16.69 -25.15 7.52
C SER A 68 15.79 -26.32 7.94
N GLY A 69 14.47 -26.16 7.85
CA GLY A 69 13.52 -27.23 8.18
C GLY A 69 12.10 -26.78 8.54
N TYR A 70 11.38 -27.71 9.18
CA TYR A 70 10.02 -27.51 9.69
C TYR A 70 10.04 -26.47 10.83
N GLY A 71 9.54 -25.27 10.57
CA GLY A 71 9.50 -24.18 11.56
C GLY A 71 10.28 -22.91 11.20
N GLU A 72 10.79 -22.77 9.97
CA GLU A 72 11.37 -21.50 9.51
C GLU A 72 10.35 -20.36 9.64
N VAL A 73 10.70 -19.33 10.40
CA VAL A 73 9.92 -18.09 10.55
C VAL A 73 10.69 -16.91 9.99
N PHE A 74 9.93 -15.89 9.60
CA PHE A 74 10.45 -14.69 8.96
C PHE A 74 10.30 -13.47 9.87
N PHE A 75 11.29 -12.59 9.80
CA PHE A 75 11.39 -11.33 10.55
C PHE A 75 11.57 -10.19 9.56
N LEU A 76 11.30 -8.96 9.99
CA LEU A 76 11.78 -7.80 9.24
C LEU A 76 13.30 -7.84 9.17
N SER A 77 13.87 -7.36 8.07
CA SER A 77 15.30 -7.09 8.05
C SER A 77 15.61 -5.89 8.95
N PRO A 78 16.80 -5.82 9.58
CA PRO A 78 17.19 -4.64 10.36
C PRO A 78 17.06 -3.34 9.56
N LEU A 79 17.41 -3.39 8.27
CA LEU A 79 17.26 -2.26 7.35
C LEU A 79 15.81 -1.75 7.29
N LEU A 80 14.83 -2.64 7.14
CA LEU A 80 13.43 -2.23 7.07
C LEU A 80 12.85 -1.89 8.44
N GLU A 81 13.27 -2.59 9.50
CA GLU A 81 12.85 -2.35 10.88
C GLU A 81 13.28 -0.96 11.36
N ASP A 82 14.55 -0.59 11.17
CA ASP A 82 15.09 0.73 11.51
C ASP A 82 14.47 1.88 10.70
N ASN A 83 13.89 1.56 9.54
CA ASN A 83 13.32 2.54 8.60
C ASN A 83 11.81 2.33 8.39
N PHE A 84 11.12 1.76 9.38
CA PHE A 84 9.71 1.39 9.19
C PHE A 84 8.80 2.61 9.00
N GLU A 85 9.13 3.76 9.60
CA GLU A 85 8.40 5.01 9.41
C GLU A 85 8.43 5.46 7.93
N LEU A 86 9.58 5.32 7.26
CA LEU A 86 9.70 5.60 5.82
C LEU A 86 8.79 4.68 4.99
N PHE A 87 8.68 3.41 5.37
CA PHE A 87 7.74 2.48 4.75
C PHE A 87 6.30 2.97 4.92
N GLU A 88 5.87 3.27 6.15
CA GLU A 88 4.50 3.72 6.46
C GLU A 88 4.16 5.00 5.69
N ASP A 89 5.09 5.95 5.64
CA ASP A 89 4.94 7.20 4.90
C ASP A 89 4.72 7.01 3.40
N ILE A 90 5.48 6.10 2.78
CA ILE A 90 5.36 5.82 1.34
C ILE A 90 4.01 5.16 1.06
N ILE A 91 3.61 4.16 1.85
CA ILE A 91 2.33 3.47 1.67
C ILE A 91 1.16 4.45 1.87
N LYS A 92 1.21 5.29 2.91
CA LYS A 92 0.19 6.30 3.19
C LYS A 92 0.04 7.29 2.04
N LYS A 93 1.15 7.84 1.52
CA LYS A 93 1.13 8.76 0.37
C LYS A 93 0.58 8.11 -0.89
N ALA A 94 0.92 6.86 -1.14
CA ALA A 94 0.40 6.10 -2.28
C ALA A 94 -1.13 5.91 -2.16
N ASN A 95 -1.62 5.50 -0.99
CA ASN A 95 -3.05 5.30 -0.75
C ASN A 95 -3.86 6.60 -0.87
N ILE A 96 -3.38 7.71 -0.30
CA ILE A 96 -4.04 9.02 -0.41
C ILE A 96 -4.17 9.42 -1.89
N THR A 97 -3.09 9.27 -2.66
CA THR A 97 -3.10 9.58 -4.10
C THR A 97 -4.12 8.72 -4.84
N SER A 98 -4.16 7.41 -4.58
CA SER A 98 -5.12 6.50 -5.21
C SER A 98 -6.57 6.83 -4.86
N SER A 99 -6.86 7.12 -3.58
CA SER A 99 -8.19 7.52 -3.14
C SER A 99 -8.61 8.84 -3.79
N HIS A 100 -7.75 9.87 -3.76
CA HIS A 100 -8.04 11.15 -4.40
C HIS A 100 -8.39 10.98 -5.88
N THR A 101 -7.55 10.29 -6.65
CA THR A 101 -7.81 10.05 -8.08
C THR A 101 -9.11 9.28 -8.31
N PHE A 102 -9.41 8.26 -7.48
CA PHE A 102 -10.68 7.54 -7.57
C PHE A 102 -11.88 8.47 -7.31
N PHE A 103 -11.83 9.25 -6.23
CA PHE A 103 -12.90 10.20 -5.89
C PHE A 103 -13.11 11.22 -7.00
N GLN A 104 -12.05 11.80 -7.55
CA GLN A 104 -12.14 12.73 -8.68
C GLN A 104 -12.80 12.07 -9.89
N ASN A 105 -12.36 10.87 -10.27
CA ASN A 105 -12.95 10.15 -11.40
C ASN A 105 -14.43 9.84 -11.21
N VAL A 106 -14.85 9.49 -9.99
CA VAL A 106 -16.27 9.24 -9.68
C VAL A 106 -17.06 10.53 -9.81
N ILE A 107 -16.60 11.62 -9.16
CA ILE A 107 -17.33 12.90 -9.10
C ILE A 107 -17.45 13.55 -10.48
N GLU A 108 -16.41 13.50 -11.30
CA GLU A 108 -16.40 14.08 -12.66
C GLU A 108 -17.32 13.35 -13.65
N GLN A 109 -17.63 12.08 -13.41
CA GLN A 109 -18.56 11.31 -14.25
C GLN A 109 -20.02 11.49 -13.85
N THR A 110 -20.29 12.18 -12.74
CA THR A 110 -21.66 12.44 -12.31
C THR A 110 -22.23 13.68 -12.96
N ASP A 111 -23.51 13.64 -13.32
CA ASP A 111 -24.29 14.82 -13.73
C ASP A 111 -24.76 15.66 -12.51
N THR A 112 -24.38 15.25 -11.31
CA THR A 112 -24.68 15.98 -10.06
C THR A 112 -23.64 17.07 -9.84
N ALA A 113 -24.09 18.32 -9.70
CA ALA A 113 -23.20 19.40 -9.28
C ALA A 113 -22.68 19.16 -7.85
N VAL A 114 -21.36 19.09 -7.71
CA VAL A 114 -20.68 18.97 -6.41
C VAL A 114 -19.79 20.19 -6.24
N ILE A 115 -20.01 20.92 -5.16
CA ILE A 115 -19.17 22.06 -4.73
C ILE A 115 -18.80 21.79 -3.29
N LEU A 116 -17.50 21.82 -2.98
CA LEU A 116 -17.04 21.76 -1.59
C LEU A 116 -16.63 23.17 -1.16
N ILE A 117 -17.27 23.62 -0.09
CA ILE A 117 -17.11 24.93 0.51
C ILE A 117 -16.64 24.72 1.93
N ASP A 118 -15.64 25.47 2.36
CA ASP A 118 -15.19 25.44 3.75
C ASP A 118 -16.17 26.17 4.69
N LYS A 119 -15.84 26.22 5.98
CA LYS A 119 -16.67 26.88 6.99
C LYS A 119 -16.78 28.40 6.81
N ASP A 120 -15.82 29.01 6.11
CA ASP A 120 -15.71 30.44 5.90
C ASP A 120 -16.38 30.87 4.58
N GLY A 121 -16.90 29.90 3.81
CA GLY A 121 -17.59 30.14 2.54
C GLY A 121 -16.68 30.08 1.32
N GLU A 122 -15.40 29.71 1.48
CA GLU A 122 -14.46 29.58 0.37
C GLU A 122 -14.63 28.23 -0.35
N THR A 123 -14.83 28.28 -1.66
CA THR A 123 -14.89 27.08 -2.51
C THR A 123 -13.49 26.52 -2.71
N PHE A 124 -13.28 25.25 -2.40
CA PHE A 124 -12.00 24.57 -2.64
C PHE A 124 -12.09 23.45 -3.69
N PHE A 125 -13.31 23.15 -4.15
CA PHE A 125 -13.55 22.19 -5.23
C PHE A 125 -14.91 22.44 -5.90
N TRP A 126 -14.97 22.25 -7.21
CA TRP A 126 -16.20 22.10 -7.99
C TRP A 126 -15.96 21.12 -9.14
N ASN A 127 -16.99 20.37 -9.54
CA ASN A 127 -16.91 19.44 -10.67
C ASN A 127 -17.51 20.02 -11.97
N ALA A 128 -17.36 19.31 -13.08
CA ALA A 128 -17.87 19.75 -14.39
C ALA A 128 -19.39 20.04 -14.41
N ALA A 129 -20.20 19.31 -13.65
CA ALA A 129 -21.64 19.57 -13.55
C ALA A 129 -21.93 20.90 -12.82
N ALA A 130 -21.18 21.23 -11.77
CA ALA A 130 -21.28 22.50 -11.07
C ALA A 130 -20.84 23.69 -11.95
N GLU A 131 -19.84 23.50 -12.81
CA GLU A 131 -19.40 24.53 -13.76
C GLU A 131 -20.53 24.94 -14.71
N LYS A 132 -21.34 23.99 -15.18
CA LYS A 132 -22.52 24.28 -16.03
C LYS A 132 -23.56 25.15 -15.32
N LEU A 133 -23.67 25.09 -13.99
CA LEU A 133 -24.57 25.95 -13.22
C LEU A 133 -24.06 27.40 -13.14
N SER A 134 -22.74 27.61 -13.12
CA SER A 134 -22.13 28.94 -13.08
C SER A 134 -22.23 29.71 -14.40
N VAL A 135 -22.49 29.04 -15.52
CA VAL A 135 -22.62 29.67 -16.86
C VAL A 135 -24.04 30.20 -17.12
N THR A 136 -25.04 29.82 -16.32
CA THR A 136 -26.45 30.21 -16.54
C THR A 136 -26.83 31.55 -15.88
N LYS A 137 -25.86 32.44 -15.64
CA LYS A 137 -26.10 33.80 -15.14
C LYS A 137 -25.99 34.85 -16.25
#